data_AF-A0A495FAY5-F1
#
_entry.id   AF-A0A495FAY5-F1
#
_cell.length_a   1.000
_cell.length_b   1.000
_cell.length_c   1.000
_cell.angle_alpha   90.00
_cell.angle_beta   90.00
_cell.angle_gamma   90.00
#
_symmetry.space_group_name_H-M   'P 1'
#
loop_
_entity.id
_entity.type
_entity.pdbx_description
1 polymer ?
#
loop_
_entity_poly.entity_id
_entity_poly.type
_entity_poly.pdbx_seq_one_letter_code
_entity_poly.pdbx_strand_id
1 'polypeptide(L)'
;MFTSLQNPLALASRLLLAALFLPAGISKLTGFAGTVGYITSVGLPMPTVAAAVAAAVEVLGSLALIFGFGTRLAALALAFFTLVASFFFHAFWDLPADKQMMQQLMFFKNVGVTGGLLALAAFGAGGWSLDARQSGR
;
A
#
# COMPACT_ATOMS: atom_id res chain seq x y z
N MET A 1 13.62 27.71 4.05
CA MET A 1 12.32 27.94 4.74
C MET A 1 11.47 26.68 4.91
N PHE A 2 11.49 25.69 4.02
CA PHE A 2 10.68 24.45 4.17
C PHE A 2 11.33 23.29 4.95
N THR A 3 12.60 23.40 5.33
CA THR A 3 13.35 22.31 5.99
C THR A 3 12.74 21.91 7.33
N SER A 4 12.19 22.87 8.09
CA SER A 4 11.50 22.60 9.36
C SER A 4 10.24 21.74 9.19
N LEU A 5 9.62 21.75 8.00
CA LEU A 5 8.43 20.97 7.69
C LEU A 5 8.74 19.57 7.15
N GLN A 6 10.00 19.23 6.86
CA GLN A 6 10.35 17.94 6.27
C GLN A 6 9.95 16.77 7.18
N ASN A 7 10.26 16.84 8.47
CA ASN A 7 9.93 15.78 9.42
C ASN A 7 8.41 15.59 9.63
N PRO A 8 7.61 16.63 9.91
CA PRO A 8 6.17 16.46 10.05
C PRO A 8 5.51 16.01 8.73
N LEU A 9 5.94 16.51 7.58
CA LEU A 9 5.40 16.07 6.29
C LEU A 9 5.77 14.63 5.95
N ALA A 10 6.99 14.19 6.26
CA ALA A 10 7.40 12.80 6.08
C ALA A 10 6.61 11.85 7.01
N LEU A 11 6.38 12.24 8.26
CA LEU A 11 5.51 11.49 9.16
C LEU A 11 4.07 11.44 8.64
N ALA A 12 3.51 12.58 8.23
CA ALA A 12 2.15 12.63 7.68
C ALA A 12 2.02 11.75 6.42
N SER A 13 3.00 11.80 5.51
CA SER A 13 3.04 10.93 4.33
C SER A 13 2.99 9.44 4.72
N ARG A 14 3.81 9.02 5.68
CA ARG A 14 3.82 7.64 6.18
C ARG A 14 2.48 7.21 6.77
N LEU A 15 1.87 8.07 7.60
CA LEU A 15 0.59 7.79 8.24
C LEU A 15 -0.57 7.75 7.23
N LEU A 16 -0.61 8.69 6.28
CA LEU A 16 -1.67 8.74 5.26
C LEU A 16 -1.59 7.54 4.30
N LEU A 17 -0.37 7.14 3.91
CA LEU A 17 -0.18 5.93 3.10
C LEU A 17 -0.58 4.68 3.91
N ALA A 18 -0.13 4.55 5.17
CA ALA A 18 -0.50 3.44 6.04
C ALA A 18 -2.01 3.38 6.33
N ALA A 19 -2.71 4.52 6.38
CA ALA A 19 -4.15 4.58 6.59
C ALA A 19 -4.95 3.91 5.48
N LEU A 20 -4.39 3.78 4.27
CA LEU A 20 -4.99 3.02 3.18
C LEU A 20 -4.84 1.51 3.38
N PHE A 21 -3.66 1.07 3.81
CA PHE A 21 -3.27 -0.34 3.82
C PHE A 21 -3.61 -1.04 5.14
N LEU A 22 -3.44 -0.40 6.29
CA LEU A 22 -3.61 -1.05 7.58
C LEU A 22 -5.05 -1.52 7.82
N PRO A 23 -6.09 -0.68 7.59
CA PRO A 23 -7.47 -1.15 7.74
C PRO A 23 -7.83 -2.23 6.72
N ALA A 24 -7.29 -2.14 5.50
CA ALA A 24 -7.48 -3.14 4.45
C ALA A 24 -6.87 -4.49 4.86
N GLY A 25 -5.64 -4.49 5.38
CA GLY A 25 -4.94 -5.69 5.84
C GLY A 25 -5.62 -6.33 7.05
N ILE A 26 -6.06 -5.54 8.03
CA ILE A 26 -6.85 -6.03 9.17
C ILE A 26 -8.15 -6.67 8.69
N SER A 27 -8.85 -6.03 7.76
CA SER A 27 -10.09 -6.57 7.17
C SER A 27 -9.85 -7.88 6.43
N LYS A 28 -8.69 -8.05 5.77
CA LYS A 28 -8.30 -9.32 5.14
C LYS A 28 -7.98 -10.41 6.16
N LEU A 29 -7.44 -10.07 7.33
CA LEU A 29 -7.19 -11.03 8.41
C LEU A 29 -8.48 -11.51 9.08
N THR A 30 -9.38 -10.58 9.41
CA THR A 30 -10.65 -10.90 10.07
C THR A 30 -11.67 -11.50 9.11
N GLY A 31 -11.62 -11.12 7.83
CA GLY A 31 -12.49 -11.59 6.74
C GLY A 31 -11.76 -12.49 5.74
N PHE A 32 -10.85 -13.35 6.20
CA PHE A 32 -9.93 -14.09 5.32
C PHE A 32 -10.65 -14.94 4.27
N ALA A 33 -11.69 -15.70 4.65
CA ALA A 33 -12.45 -16.52 3.72
C ALA A 33 -13.11 -15.69 2.59
N GLY A 34 -13.66 -14.52 2.92
CA GLY A 34 -14.21 -13.60 1.94
C GLY A 34 -13.15 -13.04 0.99
N THR A 35 -11.95 -12.75 1.52
CA THR A 35 -10.81 -12.32 0.72
C THR A 35 -10.36 -13.39 -0.27
N VAL A 36 -10.27 -14.65 0.17
CA VAL A 36 -9.96 -15.79 -0.70
C VAL A 36 -11.01 -15.94 -1.80
N GLY A 37 -12.30 -15.82 -1.46
CA GLY A 37 -13.39 -15.85 -2.44
C GLY A 37 -13.28 -14.72 -3.47
N TYR A 38 -12.96 -13.50 -3.03
CA TYR A 38 -12.78 -12.36 -3.93
C TYR A 38 -11.58 -12.55 -4.86
N ILE A 39 -10.43 -13.01 -4.35
CA ILE A 39 -9.26 -13.32 -5.19
C ILE A 39 -9.57 -14.45 -6.19
N THR A 40 -10.36 -15.44 -5.78
CA THR A 40 -10.80 -16.51 -6.68
C THR A 40 -11.65 -15.96 -7.83
N SER A 41 -12.51 -14.98 -7.56
CA SER A 41 -13.39 -14.38 -8.57
C SER A 41 -12.66 -13.64 -9.70
N VAL A 42 -11.41 -13.20 -9.46
CA VAL A 42 -10.57 -12.55 -10.48
C VAL A 42 -9.58 -13.51 -11.14
N GLY A 43 -9.68 -14.82 -10.86
CA GLY A 43 -8.91 -15.86 -11.55
C GLY A 43 -7.44 -15.98 -11.14
N LEU A 44 -7.03 -15.39 -10.00
CA LEU A 44 -5.65 -15.53 -9.51
C LEU A 44 -5.34 -16.99 -9.12
N PRO A 45 -4.16 -17.53 -9.50
CA PRO A 45 -3.72 -18.82 -9.01
C PRO A 45 -3.43 -18.77 -7.50
N MET A 46 -3.66 -19.87 -6.81
CA MET A 46 -3.40 -20.03 -5.36
C MET A 46 -4.04 -18.92 -4.50
N PRO A 47 -5.38 -18.73 -4.56
CA PRO A 47 -6.06 -17.60 -3.94
C PRO A 47 -5.85 -17.51 -2.42
N THR A 48 -5.73 -18.65 -1.73
CA THR A 48 -5.41 -18.70 -0.29
C THR A 48 -4.03 -18.12 0.03
N VAL A 49 -3.03 -18.45 -0.78
CA VAL A 49 -1.67 -17.93 -0.60
C VAL A 49 -1.64 -16.44 -0.95
N ALA A 50 -2.27 -16.04 -2.04
CA ALA A 50 -2.39 -14.63 -2.42
C ALA A 50 -3.09 -13.80 -1.33
N ALA A 51 -4.15 -14.33 -0.69
CA ALA A 51 -4.82 -13.66 0.42
C ALA A 51 -3.89 -13.46 1.63
N ALA A 52 -3.14 -14.51 1.99
CA ALA A 52 -2.20 -14.47 3.11
C ALA A 52 -1.06 -13.46 2.84
N VAL A 53 -0.51 -13.47 1.62
CA VAL A 53 0.51 -12.51 1.20
C VAL A 53 -0.03 -11.09 1.21
N ALA A 54 -1.24 -10.85 0.66
CA ALA A 54 -1.85 -9.54 0.65
C ALA A 54 -2.04 -9.00 2.08
N ALA A 55 -2.60 -9.80 2.99
CA ALA A 55 -2.79 -9.42 4.38
C ALA A 55 -1.45 -9.13 5.08
N ALA A 56 -0.43 -9.98 4.88
CA ALA A 56 0.88 -9.80 5.47
C ALA A 56 1.57 -8.53 4.94
N VAL A 57 1.59 -8.30 3.63
CA VAL A 57 2.20 -7.12 3.02
C VAL A 57 1.53 -5.84 3.48
N GLU A 58 0.19 -5.81 3.50
CA GLU A 58 -0.55 -4.62 3.93
C GLU A 58 -0.34 -4.32 5.42
N VAL A 59 -0.40 -5.32 6.30
CA VAL A 59 -0.24 -5.11 7.74
C VAL A 59 1.22 -4.78 8.08
N LEU A 60 2.16 -5.64 7.70
CA LEU A 60 3.57 -5.47 8.04
C LEU A 60 4.16 -4.23 7.36
N GLY A 61 3.80 -4.00 6.09
CA GLY A 61 4.19 -2.79 5.35
C GLY A 61 3.66 -1.53 6.02
N SER A 62 2.40 -1.51 6.45
CA SER A 62 1.84 -0.35 7.16
C SER A 62 2.52 -0.08 8.49
N LEU A 63 2.78 -1.12 9.29
CA LEU A 63 3.47 -0.97 10.57
C LEU A 63 4.90 -0.44 10.35
N ALA A 64 5.60 -0.97 9.35
CA ALA A 64 6.91 -0.49 8.93
C ALA A 64 6.88 1.00 8.54
N LEU A 65 5.86 1.44 7.79
CA LEU A 65 5.69 2.87 7.47
C LEU A 65 5.38 3.72 8.71
N ILE A 66 4.45 3.29 9.58
CA ILE A 66 4.04 4.05 10.78
C ILE A 66 5.24 4.29 11.71
N PHE A 67 6.01 3.25 12.02
CA PHE A 67 7.19 3.38 12.86
C PHE A 67 8.40 3.95 12.11
N GLY A 68 8.35 3.97 10.78
CA GLY A 68 9.46 4.38 9.93
C GLY A 68 10.65 3.44 10.09
N PHE A 69 10.40 2.13 10.02
CA PHE A 69 11.39 1.06 10.11
C PHE A 69 11.45 0.31 8.78
N GLY A 70 12.62 0.25 8.14
CA GLY A 70 12.77 -0.34 6.81
C GLY A 70 11.94 0.40 5.76
N THR A 71 11.73 1.71 5.92
CA THR A 71 10.69 2.48 5.22
C THR A 71 10.80 2.38 3.71
N ARG A 72 12.03 2.43 3.17
CA ARG A 72 12.27 2.35 1.73
C ARG A 72 11.85 0.99 1.16
N LEU A 73 12.21 -0.10 1.84
CA LEU A 73 11.84 -1.45 1.41
C LEU A 73 10.33 -1.68 1.55
N ALA A 74 9.74 -1.24 2.66
CA ALA A 74 8.29 -1.32 2.87
C ALA A 74 7.53 -0.54 1.80
N ALA A 75 7.98 0.67 1.47
CA ALA A 75 7.36 1.50 0.44
C ALA A 75 7.46 0.87 -0.96
N LEU A 76 8.62 0.30 -1.32
CA LEU A 76 8.79 -0.43 -2.59
C LEU A 76 7.91 -1.68 -2.66
N ALA A 77 7.84 -2.46 -1.58
CA ALA A 77 7.00 -3.65 -1.49
C ALA A 77 5.51 -3.30 -1.65
N LEU A 78 5.04 -2.28 -0.92
CA LEU A 78 3.66 -1.78 -1.03
C LEU A 78 3.38 -1.18 -2.41
N ALA A 79 4.33 -0.48 -3.02
CA ALA A 79 4.16 0.09 -4.37
C ALA A 79 3.98 -1.02 -5.41
N PHE A 80 4.85 -2.02 -5.38
CA PHE A 80 4.74 -3.18 -6.26
C PHE A 80 3.43 -3.94 -6.04
N PHE A 81 3.11 -4.25 -4.77
CA PHE A 81 1.85 -4.89 -4.41
C PHE A 81 0.63 -4.11 -4.90
N THR A 82 0.62 -2.79 -4.71
CA THR A 82 -0.49 -1.91 -5.10
C THR A 82 -0.70 -1.90 -6.61
N LEU A 83 0.39 -1.81 -7.38
CA LEU A 83 0.31 -1.88 -8.85
C LEU A 83 -0.24 -3.23 -9.30
N VAL A 84 0.36 -4.33 -8.82
CA VAL A 84 -0.08 -5.69 -9.19
C VAL A 84 -1.55 -5.89 -8.84
N ALA A 85 -1.96 -5.56 -7.61
CA ALA A 85 -3.36 -5.65 -7.19
C ALA A 85 -4.29 -4.81 -8.08
N SER A 86 -3.87 -3.64 -8.54
CA SER A 86 -4.69 -2.79 -9.42
C SER A 86 -4.98 -3.44 -10.75
N PHE A 87 -4.01 -4.12 -11.36
CA PHE A 87 -4.21 -4.82 -12.63
C PHE A 87 -5.19 -5.98 -12.54
N PHE A 88 -5.35 -6.60 -11.37
CA PHE A 88 -6.30 -7.71 -11.19
C PHE A 88 -7.66 -7.26 -10.68
N PHE A 89 -7.71 -6.33 -9.72
CA PHE A 89 -8.95 -5.94 -9.05
C PHE A 89 -9.62 -4.70 -9.65
N HIS A 90 -8.90 -3.94 -10.47
CA HIS A 90 -9.39 -2.70 -11.08
C HIS A 90 -9.12 -2.66 -12.60
N ALA A 91 -9.16 -3.81 -13.26
CA ALA A 91 -9.04 -3.96 -14.72
C ALA A 91 -10.25 -3.36 -15.46
N PHE A 92 -10.42 -2.05 -15.39
CA PHE A 92 -11.59 -1.33 -15.90
C PHE A 92 -11.81 -1.50 -17.41
N TRP A 93 -10.75 -1.83 -18.16
CA TRP A 93 -10.79 -2.09 -19.60
C TRP A 93 -11.51 -3.40 -19.97
N ASP A 94 -11.73 -4.30 -19.01
CA ASP A 94 -12.38 -5.61 -19.22
C ASP A 94 -13.75 -5.70 -18.53
N LEU A 95 -14.40 -4.56 -18.29
CA LEU A 95 -15.68 -4.48 -17.59
C LEU A 95 -16.79 -3.86 -18.45
N PRO A 96 -18.07 -4.21 -18.19
CA PRO A 96 -19.23 -3.53 -18.76
C PRO A 96 -19.22 -2.02 -18.46
N ALA A 97 -19.74 -1.21 -19.40
CA ALA A 97 -19.67 0.26 -19.37
C ALA A 97 -20.19 0.90 -18.07
N ASP A 98 -21.21 0.31 -17.44
CA ASP A 98 -21.79 0.76 -16.17
C ASP A 98 -20.84 0.61 -14.97
N LYS A 99 -19.82 -0.25 -15.09
CA LYS A 99 -18.83 -0.52 -14.03
C LYS A 99 -17.45 0.10 -14.31
N GLN A 100 -17.18 0.51 -15.56
CA GLN A 100 -15.87 0.99 -15.97
C GLN A 100 -15.43 2.23 -15.19
N MET A 101 -16.30 3.25 -15.05
CA MET A 101 -15.93 4.53 -14.45
C MET A 101 -15.42 4.38 -13.02
N MET A 102 -16.11 3.60 -12.19
CA MET A 102 -15.72 3.40 -10.79
C MET A 102 -14.37 2.66 -10.70
N GLN A 103 -14.18 1.61 -11.50
CA GLN A 103 -12.95 0.83 -11.47
C GLN A 103 -11.76 1.60 -12.04
N GLN A 104 -11.98 2.45 -13.04
CA GLN A 104 -10.97 3.36 -13.55
C GLN A 104 -10.52 4.34 -12.46
N LEU A 105 -11.45 4.91 -11.70
CA LEU A 105 -11.12 5.79 -10.58
C LEU A 105 -10.30 5.06 -9.51
N MET A 106 -10.67 3.82 -9.15
CA MET A 106 -9.93 3.01 -8.19
C MET A 106 -8.52 2.66 -8.68
N PHE A 107 -8.38 2.32 -9.97
CA PHE A 107 -7.09 2.07 -10.61
C PHE A 107 -6.18 3.30 -10.51
N PHE A 108 -6.65 4.47 -10.96
CA PHE A 108 -5.84 5.68 -10.92
C PHE A 108 -5.57 6.21 -9.51
N LYS A 109 -6.47 5.97 -8.54
CA LYS A 109 -6.18 6.19 -7.12
C LYS A 109 -4.97 5.38 -6.67
N ASN A 110 -4.89 4.10 -7.06
CA ASN A 110 -3.74 3.25 -6.73
C ASN A 110 -2.46 3.69 -7.47
N VAL A 111 -2.55 4.18 -8.70
CA VAL A 111 -1.41 4.77 -9.42
C VAL A 111 -0.88 5.99 -8.64
N GLY A 112 -1.76 6.89 -8.18
CA GLY A 112 -1.36 8.02 -7.33
C GLY A 112 -0.72 7.60 -6.01
N VAL A 113 -1.28 6.61 -5.32
CA VAL A 113 -0.72 6.04 -4.08
C VAL A 113 0.66 5.44 -4.33
N THR A 114 0.83 4.72 -5.45
CA THR A 114 2.12 4.17 -5.87
C THR A 114 3.15 5.27 -6.06
N GLY A 115 2.78 6.38 -6.71
CA GLY A 115 3.64 7.56 -6.83
C GLY A 115 4.10 8.11 -5.47
N GLY A 116 3.18 8.19 -4.49
CA GLY A 116 3.50 8.59 -3.13
C GLY A 116 4.46 7.63 -2.41
N LEU A 117 4.27 6.32 -2.58
CA LEU A 117 5.15 5.29 -2.04
C LEU A 117 6.54 5.34 -2.67
N LEU A 118 6.64 5.54 -4.00
CA LEU A 118 7.91 5.68 -4.70
C LEU A 118 8.65 6.95 -4.27
N ALA A 119 7.94 8.06 -4.07
CA ALA A 119 8.53 9.27 -3.52
C ALA A 119 9.08 9.02 -2.09
N LEU A 120 8.31 8.34 -1.24
CA LEU A 120 8.76 7.97 0.10
C LEU A 120 9.99 7.03 0.07
N ALA A 121 10.04 6.10 -0.88
CA ALA A 121 11.21 5.24 -1.09
C ALA A 121 12.45 6.04 -1.54
N ALA A 122 12.27 7.02 -2.43
CA ALA A 122 13.35 7.85 -2.94
C ALA A 122 13.91 8.81 -1.86
N PHE A 123 13.03 9.50 -1.15
CA PHE A 123 13.42 10.58 -0.23
C PHE A 123 13.62 10.12 1.22
N GLY A 124 13.05 8.97 1.60
CA GLY A 124 13.21 8.36 2.93
C GLY A 124 12.20 8.85 3.99
N ALA A 125 12.33 8.31 5.20
CA ALA A 125 11.30 8.36 6.24
C ALA A 125 11.22 9.66 7.08
N GLY A 126 12.18 10.58 6.87
CA GLY A 126 12.41 11.75 7.73
C GLY A 126 13.07 11.41 9.07
N GLY A 127 13.48 12.44 9.82
CA GLY A 127 14.18 12.31 11.10
C GLY A 127 13.34 11.76 12.25
N TRP A 128 12.01 11.78 12.13
CA TRP A 128 11.08 11.19 13.12
C TRP A 128 10.75 9.72 12.82
N SER A 129 11.77 8.94 12.46
CA SER A 129 11.65 7.52 12.08
C SER A 129 12.63 6.67 12.88
N LEU A 130 12.36 5.37 13.00
CA LEU A 130 13.32 4.42 13.55
C LEU A 130 14.56 4.27 12.64
N ASP A 131 14.39 4.42 11.32
CA ASP A 131 15.48 4.44 10.33
C ASP A 131 16.50 5.55 10.63
N ALA A 132 16.03 6.75 11.01
CA ALA A 132 16.91 7.85 11.40
C ALA A 132 17.72 7.51 12.67
N ARG A 133 17.06 6.94 13.68
CA ARG A 133 17.70 6.54 14.94
C ARG A 133 18.77 5.46 14.76
N GLN A 134 18.56 4.51 13.84
CA GLN A 134 19.52 3.43 13.55
C GLN A 134 20.71 3.91 12.71
N SER A 135 20.52 4.95 11.89
CA SER A 135 21.59 5.51 11.04
C SER A 135 22.48 6.54 11.75
N GLY A 136 22.28 6.80 13.05
CA GLY A 136 23.09 7.74 13.83
C GLY A 136 22.99 9.19 13.36
N ARG A 137 21.88 9.56 12.70
CA ARG A 137 21.58 10.92 12.23
C ARG A 137 20.54 11.60 13.11
#